data_AF-A0A396ZB03-F1
#
_entry.id   AF-A0A396ZB03-F1
#
_cell.length_a   1.000
_cell.length_b   1.000
_cell.length_c   1.000
_cell.angle_alpha   90.00
_cell.angle_beta   90.00
_cell.angle_gamma   90.00
#
_symmetry.space_group_name_H-M   'P 1'
#
loop_
_entity.id
_entity.type
_entity.pdbx_description
1 polymer ?
#
loop_
_entity_poly.entity_id
_entity_poly.type
_entity_poly.pdbx_seq_one_letter_code
_entity_poly.pdbx_strand_id
1 'polypeptide(L)'
;MISFFKRKLDVIQKIGEASIIPTIVSAGVLLAFLFIPFLSEYFKKNSDLVFWVISPFFLSAGILFATKFGLSVMITGKAKQSVIPGIYEPEIPGFLARIFGFFYFLFGSLALLFGLIFLIFSFVQLF
;
A
#
# COMPACT_ATOMS: atom_id res chain seq x y z
N MET A 1 -17.18 -8.63 23.98
CA MET A 1 -17.32 -8.13 22.60
C MET A 1 -16.28 -7.06 22.24
N ILE A 2 -16.07 -6.04 23.09
CA ILE A 2 -15.08 -4.95 22.88
C ILE A 2 -13.64 -5.48 22.69
N SER A 3 -13.20 -6.50 23.44
CA SER A 3 -11.83 -7.05 23.29
C SER A 3 -11.62 -7.80 21.97
N PHE A 4 -12.66 -8.42 21.41
CA PHE A 4 -12.58 -9.15 20.14
C PHE A 4 -12.42 -8.18 18.96
N PHE A 5 -13.21 -7.10 18.96
CA PHE A 5 -13.14 -6.08 17.92
C PHE A 5 -11.80 -5.33 17.96
N LYS A 6 -11.32 -4.98 19.15
CA LYS A 6 -10.00 -4.38 19.36
C LYS A 6 -8.89 -5.29 18.83
N ARG A 7 -8.95 -6.59 19.14
CA ARG A 7 -7.98 -7.58 18.62
C ARG A 7 -8.00 -7.66 17.09
N LYS A 8 -9.16 -7.63 16.44
CA LYS A 8 -9.25 -7.65 14.97
C LYS A 8 -8.67 -6.37 14.35
N LEU A 9 -8.93 -5.21 14.94
CA LEU A 9 -8.33 -3.95 14.52
C LEU A 9 -6.80 -3.95 14.68
N ASP A 10 -6.29 -4.47 15.79
CA ASP A 10 -4.84 -4.58 16.02
C ASP A 10 -4.19 -5.47 14.96
N VAL A 11 -4.84 -6.58 14.55
CA VAL A 11 -4.34 -7.44 13.47
C VAL A 11 -4.34 -6.69 12.13
N ILE A 12 -5.41 -5.96 11.79
CA ILE A 12 -5.49 -5.17 10.55
C ILE A 12 -4.37 -4.12 10.51
N GLN A 13 -4.13 -3.41 11.61
CA GLN A 13 -3.06 -2.43 11.71
C GLN A 13 -1.68 -3.09 11.57
N LYS A 14 -1.45 -4.23 12.22
CA LYS A 14 -0.19 -4.98 12.10
C LYS A 14 0.08 -5.46 10.68
N ILE A 15 -0.94 -5.90 9.94
CA ILE A 15 -0.81 -6.29 8.53
C ILE A 15 -0.36 -5.08 7.70
N GLY A 16 -1.00 -3.92 7.90
CA GLY A 16 -0.60 -2.70 7.22
C GLY A 16 0.78 -2.18 7.63
N GLU A 17 1.20 -2.37 8.88
CA GLU A 17 2.55 -2.00 9.31
C GLU A 17 3.62 -2.91 8.72
N ALA A 18 3.35 -4.22 8.68
CA ALA A 18 4.25 -5.19 8.07
C ALA A 18 4.42 -4.92 6.57
N SER A 19 3.41 -4.38 5.89
CA SER A 19 3.50 -4.06 4.47
C SER A 19 4.32 -2.79 4.17
N ILE A 20 4.66 -1.96 5.16
CA ILE A 20 5.49 -0.76 4.96
C ILE A 20 6.88 -1.12 4.42
N ILE A 21 7.54 -2.12 5.02
CA ILE A 21 8.89 -2.55 4.64
C ILE A 21 8.93 -2.97 3.16
N PRO A 22 8.11 -3.93 2.68
CA PRO A 22 8.13 -4.31 1.27
C PRO A 22 7.69 -3.17 0.36
N THR A 23 6.79 -2.27 0.78
CA THR A 23 6.44 -1.08 -0.01
C THR A 23 7.63 -0.14 -0.21
N ILE A 24 8.39 0.16 0.85
CA ILE A 24 9.56 1.05 0.76
C ILE A 24 10.66 0.40 -0.10
N VAL A 25 10.93 -0.90 0.11
CA VAL A 25 11.95 -1.63 -0.65
C VAL A 25 11.58 -1.65 -2.14
N SER A 26 10.35 -2.02 -2.47
CA SER A 26 9.88 -2.08 -3.87
C SER A 26 9.80 -0.69 -4.51
N ALA A 27 9.41 0.35 -3.76
CA ALA A 27 9.49 1.73 -4.23
C ALA A 27 10.93 2.15 -4.56
N GLY A 28 11.89 1.79 -3.70
CA GLY A 28 13.31 2.05 -3.94
C GLY A 28 13.82 1.38 -5.23
N VAL A 29 13.41 0.13 -5.49
CA VAL A 29 13.75 -0.57 -6.73
C VAL A 29 13.12 0.11 -7.96
N LEU A 30 11.85 0.52 -7.88
CA LEU A 30 11.18 1.23 -8.97
C LEU A 30 11.82 2.60 -9.25
N LEU A 31 12.22 3.33 -8.20
CA LEU A 31 12.94 4.59 -8.34
C LEU A 31 14.32 4.36 -8.96
N ALA A 32 15.05 3.34 -8.52
CA ALA A 32 16.33 2.97 -9.13
C ALA A 32 16.18 2.65 -10.62
N PHE A 33 15.11 1.97 -11.03
CA PHE A 33 14.78 1.74 -12.44
C PHE A 33 14.53 3.05 -13.21
N LEU A 34 13.84 4.03 -12.62
CA LEU A 34 13.53 5.30 -13.26
C LEU A 34 14.76 6.21 -13.40
N PHE A 35 15.66 6.21 -12.42
CA PHE A 35 16.77 7.17 -12.35
C PHE A 35 18.13 6.62 -12.77
N ILE A 36 18.34 5.29 -12.84
CA ILE A 36 19.61 4.69 -13.24
C ILE A 36 19.52 4.22 -14.70
N PRO A 37 20.26 4.86 -15.65
CA PRO A 37 20.14 4.58 -17.08
C PRO A 37 20.39 3.12 -17.47
N PHE A 38 21.41 2.49 -16.86
CA PHE A 38 21.76 1.09 -17.12
C PHE A 38 20.63 0.12 -16.76
N LEU A 39 19.95 0.32 -15.62
CA LEU A 39 18.79 -0.50 -15.25
C LEU A 39 17.62 -0.22 -16.18
N SER A 40 17.38 1.04 -16.52
CA SER A 40 16.29 1.42 -17.44
C SER A 40 16.44 0.70 -18.79
N GLU A 41 17.65 0.68 -19.37
CA GLU A 41 17.92 -0.02 -20.63
C GLU A 41 17.78 -1.54 -20.50
N TYR A 42 18.28 -2.13 -19.42
CA TYR A 42 18.15 -3.57 -19.15
C TYR A 42 16.69 -4.02 -19.12
N PHE A 43 15.82 -3.28 -18.44
CA PHE A 43 14.40 -3.59 -18.32
C PHE A 43 13.60 -3.21 -19.56
N LYS A 44 13.98 -2.18 -20.32
CA LYS A 44 13.41 -1.94 -21.66
C LYS A 44 13.65 -3.13 -22.59
N LYS A 45 14.81 -3.77 -22.48
CA LYS A 45 15.14 -4.98 -23.24
C LYS A 45 14.42 -6.23 -22.72
N ASN A 46 14.12 -6.28 -21.42
CA ASN A 46 13.44 -7.38 -20.76
C ASN A 46 12.10 -6.90 -20.17
N SER A 47 11.18 -6.47 -21.03
CA SER A 47 9.90 -5.85 -20.64
C SER A 47 9.08 -6.70 -19.67
N ASP A 48 9.22 -8.02 -19.74
CA ASP A 48 8.44 -8.97 -18.94
C ASP A 48 8.91 -9.01 -17.48
N LEU A 49 10.19 -8.71 -17.22
CA LEU A 49 10.74 -8.60 -15.86
C LEU A 49 10.21 -7.36 -15.12
N VAL A 50 9.68 -6.37 -15.83
CA VAL A 50 9.12 -5.17 -15.23
C VAL A 50 7.88 -5.50 -14.39
N PHE A 51 7.05 -6.44 -14.84
CA PHE A 51 5.83 -6.84 -14.11
C PHE A 51 6.16 -7.53 -12.77
N TRP A 52 7.25 -8.30 -12.73
CA TRP A 52 7.78 -8.92 -11.51
C TRP A 52 8.22 -7.92 -10.45
N VAL A 53 8.67 -6.73 -10.88
CA VAL A 53 9.11 -5.67 -9.96
C VAL A 53 7.94 -4.78 -9.54
N ILE A 54 7.03 -4.46 -10.48
CA ILE A 54 5.87 -3.61 -10.24
C ILE A 54 4.82 -4.31 -9.37
N SER A 55 4.59 -5.61 -9.56
CA SER A 55 3.54 -6.34 -8.84
C SER A 55 3.71 -6.31 -7.30
N PRO A 56 4.88 -6.64 -6.72
CA PRO A 56 5.10 -6.56 -5.27
C PRO A 56 4.89 -5.16 -4.70
N PHE A 57 5.20 -4.11 -5.46
CA PHE A 57 4.93 -2.73 -5.05
C PHE A 57 3.42 -2.49 -4.93
N PHE A 58 2.65 -2.78 -5.99
CA PHE A 58 1.21 -2.56 -5.99
C PHE A 58 0.49 -3.41 -4.93
N LEU A 59 0.94 -4.66 -4.71
CA LEU A 59 0.41 -5.52 -3.66
C LEU A 59 0.69 -4.95 -2.27
N SER A 60 1.94 -4.62 -1.96
CA SER A 60 2.31 -4.12 -0.63
C SER A 60 1.71 -2.74 -0.34
N ALA A 61 1.75 -1.82 -1.30
CA ALA A 61 1.14 -0.52 -1.20
C ALA A 61 -0.38 -0.65 -1.07
N GLY A 62 -1.00 -1.52 -1.87
CA GLY A 62 -2.43 -1.81 -1.80
C GLY A 62 -2.86 -2.29 -0.41
N ILE A 63 -2.11 -3.22 0.19
CA ILE A 63 -2.35 -3.69 1.57
C ILE A 63 -2.23 -2.53 2.56
N LEU A 64 -1.17 -1.72 2.46
CA LEU A 64 -0.91 -0.59 3.36
C LEU A 64 -2.09 0.41 3.34
N PHE A 65 -2.49 0.83 2.14
CA PHE A 65 -3.59 1.76 1.92
C PHE A 65 -4.93 1.17 2.32
N ALA A 66 -5.22 -0.09 1.98
CA ALA A 66 -6.48 -0.74 2.31
C ALA A 66 -6.66 -0.95 3.82
N THR A 67 -5.59 -1.28 4.53
CA THR A 67 -5.67 -1.67 5.95
C THR A 67 -5.39 -0.50 6.90
N LYS A 68 -4.16 0.02 6.90
CA LYS A 68 -3.68 1.01 7.87
C LYS A 68 -4.36 2.36 7.69
N PHE A 69 -4.44 2.84 6.45
CA PHE A 69 -5.03 4.15 6.14
C PHE A 69 -6.52 4.08 5.77
N GLY A 70 -6.98 2.93 5.29
CA GLY A 70 -8.36 2.73 4.86
C GLY A 70 -9.24 2.17 5.97
N LEU A 71 -9.30 0.84 6.07
CA LEU A 71 -10.21 0.10 6.94
C LEU A 71 -10.07 0.49 8.41
N SER A 72 -8.84 0.69 8.91
CA SER A 72 -8.62 1.13 10.29
C SER A 72 -9.22 2.51 10.56
N VAL A 73 -9.07 3.46 9.64
CA VAL A 73 -9.59 4.83 9.77
C VAL A 73 -11.11 4.86 9.61
N MET A 74 -11.67 4.09 8.68
CA MET A 74 -13.13 3.94 8.52
C MET A 74 -13.81 3.43 9.79
N ILE A 75 -13.21 2.42 10.44
CA ILE A 75 -13.77 1.83 11.64
C ILE A 75 -13.60 2.74 12.85
N THR A 76 -12.40 3.29 13.04
CA THR A 76 -12.09 4.06 14.26
C THR A 76 -12.56 5.51 14.18
N GLY A 77 -12.75 6.05 12.97
CA GLY A 77 -12.98 7.48 12.74
C GLY A 77 -11.80 8.36 13.16
N LYS A 78 -10.63 7.76 13.41
CA LYS A 78 -9.43 8.45 13.86
C LYS A 78 -8.36 8.36 12.79
N ALA A 79 -8.27 9.40 11.96
CA ALA A 79 -7.10 9.60 11.12
C ALA A 79 -6.01 10.21 12.01
N LYS A 80 -5.00 9.43 12.40
CA LYS A 80 -3.80 10.00 13.02
C LYS A 80 -3.01 10.69 11.91
N GLN A 81 -3.28 11.98 11.75
CA GLN A 81 -2.45 12.86 10.96
C GLN A 81 -1.21 13.14 11.83
N SER A 82 -0.15 12.38 11.58
CA SER A 82 1.17 12.69 12.14
C SER A 82 2.17 12.59 11.00
N VAL A 83 2.14 13.59 10.13
CA VAL A 83 3.15 13.72 9.07
C VAL A 83 4.45 14.32 9.66
N ILE A 84 4.37 15.03 10.79
CA ILE A 84 5.52 15.68 11.44
C ILE A 84 5.51 15.38 12.95
N PRO A 85 6.57 14.74 13.50
CA PRO A 85 6.71 14.58 14.95
C PRO A 85 6.76 15.97 15.63
N GLY A 86 5.85 16.22 16.57
CA GLY A 86 5.85 17.45 17.38
C GLY A 86 4.85 18.54 16.97
N ILE A 87 4.07 18.35 15.91
CA ILE A 87 3.00 19.27 15.52
C ILE A 87 1.64 18.60 15.80
N TYR A 88 0.85 19.21 16.69
CA TYR A 88 -0.55 18.84 16.89
C TYR A 88 -1.36 19.31 15.66
N GLU A 89 -1.51 18.44 14.67
CA GLU A 89 -2.47 18.65 13.59
C GLU A 89 -3.90 18.57 14.16
N PRO A 90 -4.82 19.47 13.76
CA PRO A 90 -6.19 19.44 14.25
C PRO A 90 -6.84 18.10 13.89
N GLU A 91 -7.51 17.47 14.87
CA GLU A 91 -8.21 16.21 14.64
C GLU A 91 -9.23 16.40 13.51
N ILE A 92 -9.03 15.70 12.39
CA ILE A 92 -10.00 15.68 11.30
C ILE A 92 -11.34 15.22 11.87
N PRO A 93 -12.46 15.93 11.60
CA PRO A 93 -13.77 15.51 12.07
C PRO A 93 -14.03 14.05 11.68
N GLY A 94 -14.53 13.25 12.62
CA GLY A 94 -14.61 11.79 12.44
C GLY A 94 -15.36 11.36 11.18
N PHE A 95 -16.36 12.13 10.74
CA PHE A 95 -17.05 11.92 9.47
C PHE A 95 -16.13 12.06 8.25
N LEU A 96 -15.36 13.15 8.18
CA LEU A 96 -14.37 13.39 7.13
C LEU A 96 -13.27 12.32 7.16
N ALA A 97 -12.78 11.95 8.34
CA ALA A 97 -11.79 10.89 8.50
C ALA A 97 -12.28 9.55 7.92
N ARG A 98 -13.55 9.19 8.15
CA ARG A 98 -14.15 7.97 7.58
C ARG A 98 -14.29 8.04 6.06
N ILE A 99 -14.62 9.20 5.50
CA ILE A 99 -14.67 9.40 4.04
C ILE A 99 -13.26 9.24 3.43
N PHE A 100 -12.25 9.87 4.02
CA PHE A 100 -10.86 9.68 3.57
C PHE A 100 -10.42 8.22 3.69
N GLY A 101 -10.74 7.57 4.81
CA GLY A 101 -10.50 6.14 4.99
C GLY A 101 -11.19 5.29 3.91
N PHE A 102 -12.41 5.63 3.51
CA PHE A 102 -13.09 4.93 2.43
C PHE A 102 -12.38 5.08 1.08
N PHE A 103 -11.92 6.29 0.74
CA PHE A 103 -11.12 6.50 -0.47
C PHE A 103 -9.80 5.73 -0.43
N TYR A 104 -9.06 5.76 0.69
CA TYR A 104 -7.85 4.97 0.84
C TYR A 104 -8.12 3.46 0.74
N PHE A 105 -9.24 2.98 1.27
CA PHE A 105 -9.66 1.60 1.11
C PHE A 105 -9.93 1.24 -0.36
N LEU A 106 -10.64 2.10 -1.10
CA LEU A 106 -10.90 1.90 -2.53
C LEU A 106 -9.61 1.89 -3.35
N PHE A 107 -8.74 2.89 -3.16
CA PHE A 107 -7.45 2.97 -3.86
C PHE A 107 -6.56 1.77 -3.52
N GLY A 108 -6.50 1.37 -2.25
CA GLY A 108 -5.75 0.19 -1.82
C GLY A 108 -6.29 -1.10 -2.44
N SER A 109 -7.62 -1.25 -2.53
CA SER A 109 -8.26 -2.41 -3.16
C SER A 109 -8.02 -2.47 -4.67
N LEU A 110 -8.06 -1.31 -5.35
CA LEU A 110 -7.71 -1.23 -6.78
C LEU A 110 -6.23 -1.56 -6.99
N ALA A 111 -5.33 -1.03 -6.16
CA ALA A 111 -3.90 -1.34 -6.23
C ALA A 111 -3.63 -2.83 -6.00
N LEU A 112 -4.32 -3.46 -5.05
CA LEU A 112 -4.30 -4.92 -4.85
C LEU A 112 -4.74 -5.68 -6.10
N LEU A 113 -5.85 -5.25 -6.73
CA LEU A 113 -6.34 -5.88 -7.96
C LEU A 113 -5.32 -5.77 -9.09
N PHE A 114 -4.75 -4.58 -9.33
CA PHE A 114 -3.70 -4.40 -10.34
C PHE A 114 -2.45 -5.20 -10.01
N GLY A 115 -2.02 -5.22 -8.75
CA GLY A 115 -0.88 -6.01 -8.28
C GLY A 115 -1.06 -7.50 -8.54
N LEU A 116 -2.27 -8.03 -8.31
CA LEU A 116 -2.62 -9.42 -8.61
C LEU A 116 -2.66 -9.70 -10.11
N ILE A 117 -3.26 -8.80 -10.90
CA ILE A 117 -3.27 -8.93 -12.37
C ILE A 117 -1.83 -8.97 -12.88
N PHE A 118 -0.97 -8.02 -12.48
CA PHE A 118 0.43 -8.01 -12.89
C PHE A 118 1.18 -9.25 -12.42
N LEU A 119 0.89 -9.78 -11.23
CA LEU A 119 1.49 -11.03 -10.76
C LEU A 119 1.13 -12.20 -11.68
N ILE A 120 -0.16 -12.34 -12.01
CA ILE A 120 -0.65 -13.40 -12.90
C ILE A 120 0.00 -13.29 -14.27
N PHE A 121 0.03 -12.08 -14.86
CA PHE A 121 0.72 -11.85 -16.13
C PHE A 121 2.20 -12.21 -16.07
N SER A 122 2.89 -11.84 -14.97
CA SER A 122 4.29 -12.17 -14.73
C SER A 122 4.55 -13.68 -14.73
N PHE A 123 3.63 -14.46 -14.16
CA PHE A 123 3.70 -15.93 -14.18
C PHE A 123 3.36 -16.53 -15.55
N VAL A 124 2.35 -16.01 -16.25
CA VAL A 124 1.97 -16.52 -17.58
C VAL A 124 3.10 -16.31 -18.60
N GLN A 125 3.84 -15.20 -18.52
CA GLN A 125 4.97 -14.93 -19.41
C GLN A 125 6.20 -15.81 -19.14
N LEU A 126 6.25 -16.55 -18.03
CA LEU A 126 7.34 -17.48 -17.70
C LEU A 126 7.18 -18.87 -18.33
N PHE A 127 6.00 -19.19 -18.87
CA PHE A 127 5.66 -20.48 -19.51
C PHE A 127 5.42 -20.29 -21.01
#